data_AF-A0A9Q0T730-F1
#
_entry.id   AF-A0A9Q0T730-F1
#
_cell.length_a   1.000
_cell.length_b   1.000
_cell.length_c   1.000
_cell.angle_alpha   90.00
_cell.angle_beta   90.00
_cell.angle_gamma   90.00
#
_symmetry.space_group_name_H-M   'P 1'
#
loop_
_entity.id
_entity.type
_entity.pdbx_description
1 polymer ?
#
loop_
_entity_poly.entity_id
_entity_poly.type
_entity_poly.pdbx_seq_one_letter_code
_entity_poly.pdbx_strand_id
1 'polypeptide(L)' 'MQSRKLQEDGWKPRWFQKEGENGSFRYSGGYWEAREQGNWDGCPNIFGEFNEGLVESSEGRLA' A
#
# COMPACT_ATOMS: atom_id res chain seq x y z
N MET A 1 -10.34 6.52 -4.86
CA MET A 1 -9.32 5.52 -4.44
C MET A 1 -8.00 6.24 -4.22
N GLN A 2 -7.49 6.29 -2.99
CA GLN A 2 -6.26 7.03 -2.66
C GLN A 2 -5.00 6.41 -3.30
N SER A 3 -5.01 5.09 -3.54
CA SER A 3 -3.91 4.36 -4.20
C SER A 3 -3.59 4.82 -5.62
N ARG A 4 -4.59 5.32 -6.36
CA ARG A 4 -4.41 5.79 -7.75
C ARG A 4 -3.76 7.17 -7.78
N LYS A 5 -4.17 8.07 -6.88
CA LYS A 5 -3.53 9.37 -6.67
C LYS A 5 -2.08 9.22 -6.20
N LEU A 6 -1.82 8.28 -5.29
CA LEU A 6 -0.46 8.01 -4.80
C LEU A 6 0.51 7.64 -5.93
N GLN A 7 0.06 6.80 -6.86
CA GLN A 7 0.84 6.41 -8.05
C GLN A 7 1.03 7.60 -9.01
N GLU A 8 0.00 8.44 -9.18
CA GLU A 8 0.09 9.67 -9.99
C GLU A 8 1.01 10.74 -9.38
N ASP A 9 1.09 10.83 -8.06
CA ASP A 9 2.00 11.72 -7.30
C ASP A 9 3.46 11.23 -7.28
N GLY A 10 3.78 10.15 -8.01
CA GLY A 10 5.14 9.65 -8.17
C GLY A 10 5.60 8.64 -7.12
N TRP A 11 4.67 8.06 -6.35
CA TRP A 11 4.99 6.94 -5.47
C TRP A 11 5.47 5.73 -6.29
N LYS A 12 6.58 5.13 -5.87
CA LYS A 12 7.19 3.96 -6.51
C LYS A 12 7.14 2.77 -5.56
N PRO A 13 6.97 1.54 -6.08
CA PRO A 13 7.02 0.34 -5.27
C PRO A 13 8.42 0.19 -4.64
N ARG A 14 8.47 -0.04 -3.33
CA ARG A 14 9.74 -0.11 -2.56
C ARG A 14 10.53 -1.38 -2.84
N TRP A 15 9.84 -2.51 -2.94
CA TRP A 15 10.45 -3.84 -3.07
C TRP A 15 10.54 -4.34 -4.51
N PHE A 16 10.20 -3.48 -5.46
CA PHE A 16 10.23 -3.81 -6.87
C PHE A 16 10.82 -2.66 -7.67
N GLN A 17 11.71 -3.00 -8.60
CA GLN A 17 12.28 -2.06 -9.54
C GLN A 17 11.71 -2.34 -10.93
N LYS A 18 11.31 -1.29 -11.65
CA LYS A 18 10.89 -1.41 -13.04
C LYS A 18 12.12 -1.52 -13.94
N GLU A 19 12.21 -2.55 -14.76
CA GLU A 19 13.32 -2.71 -15.72
C GLU A 19 13.01 -1.91 -17.00
N GLY A 20 13.49 -0.67 -17.09
CA GLY A 20 13.29 0.18 -18.25
C GLY A 20 11.87 0.78 -18.39
N GLU A 21 11.60 1.46 -19.50
CA GLU A 21 10.38 2.26 -19.67
C GLU A 21 9.12 1.39 -19.89
N ASN A 22 9.27 0.22 -20.54
CA ASN A 22 8.18 -0.73 -20.82
C ASN A 22 8.39 -2.11 -20.17
N GLY A 23 9.44 -2.31 -19.37
CA GLY A 23 9.71 -3.63 -18.83
C GLY A 23 8.93 -3.94 -17.55
N SER A 24 9.04 -5.21 -17.17
CA SER A 24 8.41 -5.78 -15.98
C SER A 24 9.03 -5.26 -14.69
N PHE A 25 8.30 -5.43 -13.59
CA PHE A 25 8.83 -5.21 -12.26
C PHE A 25 9.66 -6.41 -11.81
N ARG A 26 10.91 -6.18 -11.43
CA ARG A 26 11.81 -7.15 -10.80
C ARG A 26 11.81 -6.95 -9.30
N TYR A 27 11.70 -8.03 -8.54
CA TYR A 27 11.85 -7.98 -7.09
C TYR A 27 13.27 -7.52 -6.73
N SER A 28 13.38 -6.47 -5.92
CA SER A 28 14.65 -5.84 -5.56
C SER A 28 15.22 -6.30 -4.21
N GLY A 29 14.53 -7.17 -3.48
CA GLY A 29 14.93 -7.62 -2.13
C GLY A 29 14.42 -6.72 -1.01
N GLY A 30 14.53 -7.17 0.24
CA GLY A 30 14.23 -6.38 1.45
C GLY A 30 12.84 -6.57 2.06
N TYR A 31 11.85 -7.10 1.31
CA TYR A 31 10.51 -7.34 1.87
C TYR A 31 10.52 -8.38 2.99
N TRP A 32 11.24 -9.49 2.79
CA TRP A 32 11.26 -10.58 3.75
C TRP A 32 12.03 -10.19 5.02
N GLU A 33 13.11 -9.43 4.86
CA GLU A 33 13.93 -8.90 5.95
C GLU A 33 13.15 -7.87 6.78
N ALA A 34 12.43 -6.95 6.11
CA ALA A 34 11.55 -5.98 6.77
C ALA A 34 10.40 -6.68 7.51
N ARG A 35 9.83 -7.72 6.90
CA ARG A 35 8.78 -8.55 7.51
C ARG A 35 9.29 -9.28 8.75
N GLU A 36 10.48 -9.87 8.69
CA GLU A 36 11.08 -10.60 9.81
C GLU A 36 11.38 -9.68 10.99
N GLN A 37 11.84 -8.46 10.71
CA GLN A 37 12.13 -7.44 11.72
C GLN A 37 10.89 -6.66 12.19
N GLY A 38 9.75 -6.80 11.52
CA GLY A 38 8.56 -5.97 11.73
C GLY A 38 8.80 -4.48 11.42
N ASN A 39 9.84 -4.16 10.66
CA ASN A 39 10.27 -2.79 10.39
C ASN A 39 9.62 -2.28 9.10
N TRP A 40 8.55 -1.51 9.26
CA TRP A 40 7.82 -0.88 8.16
C TRP A 40 8.19 0.60 7.97
N ASP A 41 9.39 1.02 8.42
CA ASP A 41 9.85 2.39 8.28
C ASP A 41 9.86 2.83 6.81
N GLY A 42 9.03 3.84 6.50
CA GLY A 42 8.80 4.33 5.14
C GLY A 42 7.79 3.53 4.30
N CYS A 43 6.97 2.68 4.90
CA CYS A 43 5.70 2.21 4.33
C CYS A 43 4.58 3.20 4.68
N PRO A 44 4.07 4.00 3.71
CA PRO A 44 2.97 4.92 3.99
C PRO A 44 1.68 4.14 4.27
N ASN A 45 0.85 4.64 5.18
CA ASN A 45 -0.50 4.13 5.36
C ASN A 45 -1.36 4.54 4.16
N ILE A 46 -1.46 3.65 3.16
CA ILE A 46 -2.18 3.89 1.91
C ILE A 46 -3.69 3.68 2.01
N PHE A 47 -4.18 3.16 3.14
CA PHE A 47 -5.61 2.95 3.40
C PHE A 47 -6.25 4.13 4.13
N GLY A 48 -5.47 5.15 4.51
CA GLY A 48 -5.92 6.29 5.30
C GLY A 48 -6.13 5.94 6.77
N GLU A 49 -6.62 6.91 7.55
CA GLU A 49 -7.18 6.62 8.87
C GLU A 49 -8.46 5.80 8.67
N PHE A 50 -8.50 4.59 9.23
CA PHE A 50 -9.75 3.87 9.38
C PHE A 50 -10.66 4.72 10.27
N ASN A 51 -11.65 5.39 9.69
CA ASN A 51 -12.70 5.99 10.49
C ASN A 51 -13.59 4.86 10.99
N GLU A 52 -13.31 4.38 12.21
CA GLU A 52 -14.10 3.36 12.92
C GLU A 52 -15.61 3.70 12.94
N GLY A 53 -15.98 4.97 12.79
CA GLY A 53 -17.38 5.39 12.69
C GLY A 53 -18.09 5.07 11.36
N LEU A 54 -17.40 4.58 10.32
CA LEU A 54 -18.03 4.26 9.03
C LEU A 54 -18.39 2.77 8.87
N VAL A 55 -17.74 1.88 9.65
CA VAL A 55 -18.00 0.43 9.57
C VAL A 55 -19.31 0.03 10.27
N GLU A 56 -19.74 0.79 11.28
CA GLU A 56 -21.03 0.55 11.97
C GLU A 56 -22.26 0.83 11.09
N SER A 57 -22.14 1.62 10.00
CA SER A 57 -23.30 1.95 9.16
C SER A 57 -23.65 0.85 8.13
N SER A 58 -22.72 -0.07 7.84
CA SER A 58 -22.95 -1.17 6.90
C SER A 58 -23.63 -2.39 7.52
N GLU A 59 -23.59 -2.56 8.83
CA GLU A 59 -24.16 -3.74 9.52
C GLU A 59 -25.60 -3.53 10.01
N GLY A 60 -26.14 -2.31 9.92
CA GLY A 60 -27.47 -1.95 10.44
C GLY A 60 -28.64 -2.01 9.45
N ARG A 61 -28.57 -2.80 8.36
CA ARG A 61 -29.66 -2.87 7.36
C ARG A 61 -30.15 -4.29 7.08
N LEU A 62 -30.46 -5.04 8.14
CA LEU A 62 -31.38 -6.17 8.12
C LEU A 62 -32.22 -6.14 9.40
N ALA A 63 -33.35 -5.42 9.33
CA ALA A 63 -34.50 -5.56 10.23
C ALA A 63 -35.76 -5.52 9.37
#